data_AF-A0AAV8YPZ2-F1
#
_entry.id   AF-A0AAV8YPZ2-F1
#
_cell.length_a   1.000
_cell.length_b   1.000
_cell.length_c   1.000
_cell.angle_alpha   90.00
_cell.angle_beta   90.00
_cell.angle_gamma   90.00
#
_symmetry.space_group_name_H-M   'P 1'
#
loop_
_entity.id
_entity.type
_entity.pdbx_description
1 polymer ?
#
loop_
_entity_poly.entity_id
_entity_poly.type
_entity_poly.pdbx_seq_one_letter_code
_entity_poly.pdbx_strand_id
1 'polypeptide(L)'
;MVILPASFAGSPRAQQQAFQDAMAVVAKFGYPSLLITMTTNPKWRKTVDNIPIGDQATNHPMLVSRVFKCKSDALLDDIINVRIFGVGAAKLAVIEFQKRGLPHIHILIILIDADRIRDAQQIDRIVSAEIPSPAQEPELYDLVSRHTIHGPCGALNPNAPCMVDGKCTKGFSKPLAEETIIFESDRITYSRRANGPRIRQ
;
A
#
# COMPACT_ATOMS: atom_id res chain seq x y z
N MET A 1 -10.91 -14.01 -34.65
CA MET A 1 -10.58 -13.11 -33.51
C MET A 1 -11.79 -13.05 -32.60
N VAL A 2 -11.69 -13.56 -31.38
CA VAL A 2 -12.80 -13.51 -30.40
C VAL A 2 -12.70 -12.20 -29.62
N ILE A 3 -13.74 -11.38 -29.64
CA ILE A 3 -13.78 -10.12 -28.89
C ILE A 3 -14.68 -10.32 -27.67
N LEU A 4 -14.07 -10.30 -26.49
CA LEU A 4 -14.81 -10.45 -25.23
C LEU A 4 -15.59 -9.17 -24.89
N PRO A 5 -16.81 -9.28 -24.34
CA PRO A 5 -17.62 -8.13 -23.92
C PRO A 5 -17.06 -7.48 -22.65
N ALA A 6 -17.52 -6.26 -22.34
CA ALA A 6 -17.12 -5.55 -21.12
C ALA A 6 -17.64 -6.21 -19.83
N SER A 7 -18.69 -7.04 -19.92
CA SER A 7 -19.17 -7.87 -18.81
C SER A 7 -18.21 -9.01 -18.43
N PHE A 8 -17.24 -9.34 -19.28
CA PHE A 8 -16.21 -10.33 -18.97
C PHE A 8 -15.07 -9.68 -18.17
N ALA A 9 -14.97 -10.01 -16.89
CA ALA A 9 -13.94 -9.47 -16.00
C ALA A 9 -12.53 -9.72 -16.55
N GLY A 10 -11.70 -8.68 -16.58
CA GLY A 10 -10.33 -8.73 -17.11
C GLY A 10 -10.22 -8.67 -18.64
N SER A 11 -11.33 -8.56 -19.39
CA SER A 11 -11.24 -8.32 -20.84
C SER A 11 -10.72 -6.91 -21.15
N PRO A 12 -10.14 -6.68 -22.35
CA PRO A 12 -9.75 -5.34 -22.77
C PRO A 12 -10.89 -4.32 -22.71
N ARG A 13 -12.12 -4.73 -23.04
CA ARG A 13 -13.30 -3.86 -22.95
C ARG A 13 -13.69 -3.55 -21.51
N ALA A 14 -13.59 -4.52 -20.60
CA ALA A 14 -13.86 -4.31 -19.18
C ALA A 14 -12.84 -3.35 -18.55
N GLN A 15 -11.56 -3.51 -18.89
CA GLN A 15 -10.50 -2.61 -18.44
C GLN A 15 -10.69 -1.19 -18.99
N GLN A 16 -11.04 -1.07 -20.28
CA GLN A 16 -11.32 0.23 -20.90
C GLN A 16 -12.51 0.94 -20.24
N GLN A 17 -13.58 0.20 -19.92
CA GLN A 17 -14.73 0.76 -19.22
C GLN A 17 -14.37 1.20 -17.80
N ALA A 18 -13.68 0.36 -17.02
CA ALA A 18 -13.23 0.71 -15.68
C ALA A 18 -12.32 1.95 -15.66
N PHE A 19 -11.45 2.08 -16.68
CA PHE A 19 -10.64 3.27 -16.88
C PHE A 19 -11.50 4.51 -17.16
N GLN A 20 -12.48 4.41 -18.06
CA GLN A 20 -13.39 5.52 -18.36
C GLN A 20 -14.20 5.96 -17.14
N ASP A 21 -14.70 5.01 -16.33
CA ASP A 21 -15.42 5.29 -15.09
C ASP A 21 -14.51 6.00 -14.08
N ALA A 22 -13.28 5.52 -13.91
CA ALA A 22 -12.28 6.17 -13.05
C ALA A 22 -11.99 7.61 -13.50
N MET A 23 -11.81 7.82 -14.81
CA MET A 23 -11.58 9.16 -15.37
C MET A 23 -12.79 10.07 -15.20
N ALA A 24 -14.01 9.55 -15.31
CA ALA A 24 -15.23 10.33 -15.06
C ALA A 24 -15.34 10.77 -13.59
N VAL A 25 -14.96 9.89 -12.65
CA VAL A 25 -14.89 10.24 -11.21
C VAL A 25 -13.84 11.33 -10.97
N VAL A 26 -12.63 11.18 -11.52
CA VAL A 26 -11.57 12.20 -11.40
C VAL A 26 -11.97 13.53 -12.04
N ALA A 27 -12.63 13.50 -13.20
CA ALA A 27 -13.12 14.72 -13.85
C ALA A 27 -14.17 15.46 -13.00
N LYS A 28 -15.01 14.72 -12.26
CA LYS A 28 -16.06 15.28 -11.42
C LYS A 28 -15.55 15.78 -10.06
N PHE A 29 -14.65 15.03 -9.42
CA PHE A 29 -14.25 15.27 -8.03
C PHE A 29 -12.81 15.77 -7.87
N GLY A 30 -12.04 15.82 -8.96
CA GLY A 30 -10.63 16.23 -8.96
C GLY A 30 -9.66 15.05 -8.80
N TYR A 31 -8.36 15.38 -8.74
CA TYR A 31 -7.31 14.38 -8.62
C TYR A 31 -7.34 13.66 -7.25
N PRO A 32 -6.97 12.35 -7.19
CA PRO A 32 -6.89 11.59 -5.94
C PRO A 32 -5.97 12.22 -4.90
N SER A 33 -6.42 12.27 -3.65
CA SER A 33 -5.64 12.76 -2.51
C SER A 33 -4.73 11.66 -1.94
N LEU A 34 -5.18 10.41 -1.96
CA LEU A 34 -4.45 9.27 -1.40
C LEU A 34 -4.49 8.09 -2.36
N LEU A 35 -3.36 7.40 -2.48
CA LEU A 35 -3.24 6.06 -3.07
C LEU A 35 -2.79 5.09 -1.98
N ILE A 36 -3.68 4.20 -1.57
CA ILE A 36 -3.46 3.22 -0.51
C ILE A 36 -3.43 1.84 -1.16
N THR A 37 -2.41 1.04 -0.80
CA THR A 37 -2.32 -0.36 -1.23
C THR A 37 -2.29 -1.26 -0.01
N MET A 38 -3.16 -2.27 0.01
CA MET A 38 -3.11 -3.34 1.01
C MET A 38 -2.83 -4.66 0.31
N THR A 39 -1.77 -5.33 0.75
CA THR A 39 -1.37 -6.65 0.25
C THR A 39 -1.73 -7.71 1.27
N THR A 40 -2.22 -8.86 0.81
CA THR A 40 -2.45 -10.01 1.68
C THR A 40 -1.19 -10.43 2.42
N ASN A 41 -1.29 -10.62 3.73
CA ASN A 41 -0.27 -11.30 4.50
C ASN A 41 -0.69 -12.78 4.72
N PRO A 42 0.03 -13.75 4.12
CA PRO A 42 -0.31 -15.17 4.30
C PRO A 42 -0.13 -15.65 5.75
N LYS A 43 0.60 -14.89 6.58
CA LYS A 43 0.83 -15.18 8.00
C LYS A 43 -0.22 -14.57 8.93
N TRP A 44 -1.30 -13.97 8.40
CA TRP A 44 -2.38 -13.54 9.26
C TRP A 44 -2.90 -14.71 10.08
N ARG A 45 -3.08 -14.49 11.39
CA ARG A 45 -3.50 -15.51 12.35
C ARG A 45 -4.75 -16.27 11.89
N LYS A 46 -5.76 -15.56 11.38
CA LYS A 46 -6.99 -16.17 10.82
C LYS A 46 -6.74 -17.12 9.65
N THR A 47 -5.67 -16.91 8.88
CA THR A 47 -5.26 -17.84 7.82
C THR A 47 -4.50 -19.02 8.41
N VAL A 48 -3.44 -18.76 9.20
CA VAL A 48 -2.56 -19.80 9.75
C VAL A 48 -3.31 -20.77 10.67
N ASP A 49 -4.21 -20.27 11.51
CA ASP A 49 -4.99 -21.08 12.46
C ASP A 49 -6.02 -22.00 11.76
N ASN A 50 -6.30 -21.76 10.47
CA ASN A 50 -7.35 -22.44 9.72
C ASN A 50 -6.82 -23.21 8.50
N ILE A 51 -5.51 -23.45 8.42
CA ILE A 51 -4.89 -24.34 7.44
C ILE A 51 -4.21 -25.53 8.13
N PRO A 52 -4.06 -26.69 7.45
CA PRO A 52 -3.32 -27.81 8.01
C PRO A 52 -1.88 -27.44 8.38
N ILE A 53 -1.35 -28.05 9.43
CA ILE A 53 0.03 -27.82 9.89
C ILE A 53 0.99 -28.17 8.76
N GLY A 54 1.90 -27.24 8.43
CA GLY A 54 2.90 -27.40 7.37
C GLY A 54 2.41 -27.06 5.96
N ASP A 55 1.12 -26.75 5.78
CA ASP A 55 0.57 -26.33 4.50
C ASP A 55 0.78 -24.82 4.24
N GLN A 56 0.66 -24.42 2.97
CA GLN A 56 0.85 -23.03 2.54
C GLN A 56 -0.49 -22.33 2.32
N ALA A 57 -0.60 -21.07 2.75
CA ALA A 57 -1.80 -20.25 2.54
C ALA A 57 -2.23 -20.16 1.06
N THR A 58 -1.28 -20.19 0.12
CA THR A 58 -1.55 -20.16 -1.33
C THR A 58 -2.33 -21.38 -1.83
N ASN A 59 -2.27 -22.51 -1.11
CA ASN A 59 -3.06 -23.70 -1.40
C ASN A 59 -4.52 -23.57 -0.93
N HIS A 60 -4.84 -22.52 -0.16
CA HIS A 60 -6.16 -22.25 0.41
C HIS A 60 -6.73 -20.91 -0.08
N PRO A 61 -6.90 -20.72 -1.40
CA PRO A 61 -7.24 -19.42 -2.00
C PRO A 61 -8.59 -18.87 -1.51
N MET A 62 -9.56 -19.75 -1.23
CA MET A 62 -10.87 -19.33 -0.70
C MET A 62 -10.78 -18.76 0.71
N LEU A 63 -10.00 -19.41 1.59
CA LEU A 63 -9.77 -18.92 2.95
C LEU A 63 -9.04 -17.59 2.91
N VAL A 64 -7.95 -17.51 2.15
CA VAL A 64 -7.16 -16.30 1.98
C VAL A 64 -8.02 -15.15 1.47
N SER A 65 -8.81 -15.37 0.43
CA SER A 65 -9.69 -14.35 -0.15
C SER A 65 -10.74 -13.85 0.84
N ARG A 66 -11.30 -14.75 1.68
CA ARG A 66 -12.24 -14.37 2.74
C ARG A 66 -11.58 -13.52 3.81
N VAL A 67 -10.41 -13.93 4.31
CA VAL A 67 -9.66 -13.17 5.32
C VAL A 67 -9.27 -11.79 4.76
N PHE A 68 -8.78 -11.75 3.52
CA PHE A 68 -8.47 -10.51 2.83
C PHE A 68 -9.69 -9.60 2.67
N LYS A 69 -10.86 -10.16 2.31
CA LYS A 69 -12.10 -9.38 2.19
C LYS A 69 -12.48 -8.75 3.54
N CYS A 70 -12.45 -9.52 4.62
CA CYS A 70 -12.72 -8.97 5.96
C CYS A 70 -11.73 -7.86 6.34
N LYS A 71 -10.44 -8.01 6.02
CA LYS A 71 -9.42 -6.99 6.30
C LYS A 71 -9.57 -5.73 5.45
N SER A 72 -9.89 -5.89 4.17
CA SER A 72 -10.11 -4.76 3.26
C SER A 72 -11.39 -4.01 3.60
N ASP A 73 -12.45 -4.70 4.02
CA ASP A 73 -13.68 -4.07 4.48
C ASP A 73 -13.45 -3.27 5.75
N ALA A 74 -12.72 -3.82 6.73
CA ALA A 74 -12.35 -3.08 7.94
C ALA A 74 -11.52 -1.83 7.61
N LEU A 75 -10.52 -1.95 6.72
CA LEU A 75 -9.74 -0.80 6.28
C LEU A 75 -10.60 0.26 5.58
N LEU A 76 -11.53 -0.15 4.72
CA LEU A 76 -12.45 0.79 4.05
C LEU A 76 -13.42 1.44 5.03
N ASP A 77 -13.86 0.73 6.08
CA ASP A 77 -14.69 1.27 7.15
C ASP A 77 -13.93 2.37 7.92
N ASP A 78 -12.68 2.11 8.30
CA ASP A 78 -11.83 3.09 8.96
C ASP A 78 -11.62 4.35 8.09
N ILE A 79 -11.38 4.17 6.79
CA ILE A 79 -11.15 5.28 5.85
C ILE A 79 -12.42 6.09 5.58
N ILE A 80 -13.56 5.44 5.35
CA ILE A 80 -14.77 6.09 4.84
C ILE A 80 -15.75 6.48 5.95
N ASN A 81 -15.95 5.60 6.92
CA ASN A 81 -16.96 5.76 7.96
C ASN A 81 -16.37 6.38 9.22
N VAL A 82 -15.22 5.88 9.68
CA VAL A 82 -14.47 6.48 10.80
C VAL A 82 -13.74 7.76 10.37
N ARG A 83 -13.40 7.88 9.07
CA ARG A 83 -12.81 9.07 8.44
C ARG A 83 -11.44 9.41 9.00
N ILE A 84 -10.58 8.40 9.19
CA ILE A 84 -9.23 8.59 9.74
C ILE A 84 -8.36 9.55 8.91
N PHE A 85 -8.69 9.78 7.64
CA PHE A 85 -8.02 10.73 6.75
C PHE A 85 -8.88 11.95 6.38
N GLY A 86 -10.04 12.12 7.01
CA GLY A 86 -11.05 13.12 6.63
C GLY A 86 -12.19 12.56 5.77
N VAL A 87 -13.05 13.44 5.29
CA VAL A 87 -14.26 13.10 4.52
C VAL A 87 -13.90 12.83 3.06
N GLY A 88 -14.18 11.61 2.60
CA GLY A 88 -14.05 11.23 1.19
C GLY A 88 -15.21 11.77 0.34
N ALA A 89 -14.89 12.49 -0.74
CA ALA A 89 -15.83 12.87 -1.80
C ALA A 89 -16.10 11.71 -2.77
N ALA A 90 -15.07 10.91 -3.08
CA ALA A 90 -15.19 9.73 -3.93
C ALA A 90 -14.10 8.69 -3.61
N LYS A 91 -14.35 7.44 -4.00
CA LYS A 91 -13.40 6.34 -3.88
C LYS A 91 -13.40 5.47 -5.14
N LEU A 92 -12.22 5.00 -5.53
CA LEU A 92 -12.04 3.97 -6.55
C LEU A 92 -11.23 2.85 -5.90
N ALA A 93 -11.63 1.60 -6.09
CA ALA A 93 -10.91 0.46 -5.55
C ALA A 93 -10.86 -0.67 -6.56
N VAL A 94 -9.67 -1.26 -6.73
CA VAL A 94 -9.45 -2.40 -7.62
C VAL A 94 -8.73 -3.49 -6.83
N ILE A 95 -9.31 -4.69 -6.86
CA ILE A 95 -8.68 -5.89 -6.32
C ILE A 95 -8.03 -6.65 -7.47
N GLU A 96 -6.76 -6.97 -7.31
CA GLU A 96 -5.98 -7.74 -8.26
C GLU A 96 -5.33 -8.93 -7.55
N PHE A 97 -5.02 -9.97 -8.31
CA PHE A 97 -4.31 -11.13 -7.80
C PHE A 97 -2.87 -11.08 -8.30
N GLN A 98 -1.90 -11.01 -7.37
CA GLN A 98 -0.49 -11.05 -7.74
C GLN A 98 -0.13 -12.41 -8.34
N LYS A 99 1.03 -12.51 -9.03
CA LYS A 99 1.53 -13.74 -9.66
C LYS A 99 1.57 -14.98 -8.74
N ARG A 100 1.51 -14.80 -7.42
CA ARG A 100 1.46 -15.87 -6.41
C ARG A 100 0.04 -16.22 -5.93
N GLY A 101 -1.00 -15.69 -6.60
CA GLY A 101 -2.41 -15.95 -6.29
C GLY A 101 -2.95 -15.25 -5.05
N LEU A 102 -2.16 -14.38 -4.41
CA LEU A 102 -2.61 -13.62 -3.25
C LEU A 102 -3.25 -12.29 -3.70
N PRO A 103 -4.41 -11.92 -3.15
CA PRO A 103 -5.06 -10.68 -3.51
C PRO A 103 -4.35 -9.46 -2.92
N HIS A 104 -4.39 -8.36 -3.64
CA HIS A 104 -4.07 -7.02 -3.16
C HIS A 104 -5.12 -6.05 -3.66
N ILE A 105 -5.28 -4.94 -2.96
CA ILE A 105 -6.23 -3.88 -3.31
C ILE A 105 -5.48 -2.57 -3.47
N HIS A 106 -5.77 -1.87 -4.56
CA HIS A 106 -5.41 -0.47 -4.77
C HIS A 106 -6.64 0.38 -4.51
N ILE A 107 -6.52 1.37 -3.64
CA ILE A 107 -7.60 2.27 -3.23
C ILE A 107 -7.15 3.69 -3.51
N LEU A 108 -7.91 4.40 -4.34
CA LEU A 108 -7.80 5.84 -4.52
C LEU A 108 -8.90 6.52 -3.72
N ILE A 109 -8.54 7.50 -2.90
CA ILE A 109 -9.47 8.35 -2.17
C ILE A 109 -9.33 9.77 -2.67
N ILE A 110 -10.46 10.40 -3.01
CA ILE A 110 -10.56 11.83 -3.28
C ILE A 110 -11.23 12.45 -2.05
N LEU A 111 -10.51 13.26 -1.29
CA LEU A 111 -11.04 13.98 -0.14
C LEU A 111 -11.83 15.21 -0.58
N ILE A 112 -12.79 15.66 0.23
CA ILE A 112 -13.43 16.95 0.02
C ILE A 112 -12.39 18.07 0.13
N ASP A 113 -12.66 19.23 -0.46
CA ASP A 113 -11.66 20.31 -0.51
C ASP A 113 -11.20 20.79 0.88
N ALA A 114 -12.10 20.77 1.87
CA ALA A 114 -11.80 21.15 3.26
C ALA A 114 -10.78 20.22 3.94
N ASP A 115 -10.75 18.95 3.57
CA ASP A 115 -9.84 17.93 4.15
C ASP A 115 -8.66 17.62 3.22
N ARG A 116 -8.48 18.41 2.15
CA ARG A 116 -7.41 18.17 1.19
C ARG A 116 -6.04 18.40 1.83
N ILE A 117 -5.12 17.47 1.57
CA ILE A 117 -3.72 17.56 2.00
C ILE A 117 -2.98 18.53 1.07
N ARG A 118 -2.42 19.60 1.64
CA ARG A 118 -1.82 20.74 0.91
C ARG A 118 -0.40 21.08 1.37
N ASP A 119 0.00 20.64 2.57
CA ASP A 119 1.29 20.98 3.15
C ASP A 119 1.99 19.79 3.82
N ALA A 120 3.28 19.98 4.09
CA ALA A 120 4.14 18.98 4.71
C ALA A 120 3.66 18.56 6.11
N GLN A 121 3.08 19.49 6.88
CA GLN A 121 2.60 19.19 8.23
C GLN A 121 1.38 18.28 8.19
N GLN A 122 0.47 18.47 7.24
CA GLN A 122 -0.67 17.59 7.02
C GLN A 122 -0.21 16.20 6.56
N ILE A 123 0.81 16.11 5.70
CA ILE A 123 1.41 14.83 5.31
C ILE A 123 1.98 14.10 6.52
N ASP A 124 2.76 14.77 7.35
CA ASP A 124 3.43 14.18 8.52
C ASP A 124 2.45 13.66 9.59
N ARG A 125 1.20 14.14 9.59
CA ARG A 125 0.14 13.62 10.47
C ARG A 125 -0.39 12.26 10.06
N ILE A 126 -0.25 11.88 8.78
CA ILE A 126 -0.86 10.67 8.22
C ILE A 126 0.16 9.69 7.63
N VAL A 127 1.38 10.16 7.33
CA VAL A 127 2.49 9.35 6.83
C VAL A 127 3.71 9.60 7.69
N SER A 128 4.38 8.53 8.09
CA SER A 128 5.69 8.60 8.74
C SER A 128 6.67 7.67 8.03
N ALA A 129 7.87 8.16 7.75
CA ALA A 129 9.00 7.37 7.29
C ALA A 129 10.02 7.06 8.41
N GLU A 130 9.64 7.34 9.67
CA GLU A 130 10.41 7.03 10.86
C GLU A 130 10.19 5.58 11.31
N ILE A 131 11.18 5.02 11.99
CA ILE A 131 11.02 3.74 12.69
C ILE A 131 10.36 4.03 14.04
N PRO A 132 9.21 3.40 14.37
CA PRO A 132 8.53 3.60 15.65
C PRO A 132 9.42 3.32 16.85
N SER A 133 9.15 3.93 17.99
CA SER A 133 9.94 3.69 19.20
C SER A 133 9.63 2.31 19.78
N PRO A 134 10.62 1.41 19.97
CA PRO A 134 10.37 0.11 20.60
C PRO A 134 9.92 0.22 22.07
N ALA A 135 10.18 1.35 22.73
CA ALA A 135 9.77 1.59 24.11
C ALA A 135 8.34 2.16 24.22
N GLN A 136 7.93 3.00 23.26
CA GLN A 136 6.63 3.69 23.30
C GLN A 136 5.57 2.97 22.45
N GLU A 137 5.98 2.38 21.32
CA GLU A 137 5.11 1.75 20.32
C GLU A 137 5.64 0.36 19.93
N PRO A 138 5.78 -0.57 20.89
CA PRO A 138 6.44 -1.86 20.65
C PRO A 138 5.75 -2.69 19.57
N GLU A 139 4.41 -2.67 19.50
CA GLU A 139 3.64 -3.40 18.48
C GLU A 139 3.87 -2.82 17.08
N LEU A 140 3.83 -1.50 16.94
CA LEU A 140 4.06 -0.84 15.66
C LEU A 140 5.51 -1.02 15.20
N TYR A 141 6.47 -0.89 16.13
CA TYR A 141 7.88 -1.17 15.86
C TYR A 141 8.08 -2.58 15.30
N ASP A 142 7.47 -3.58 15.94
CA ASP A 142 7.58 -4.98 15.53
C ASP A 142 6.89 -5.25 14.16
N LEU A 143 5.74 -4.62 13.90
CA LEU A 143 5.06 -4.72 12.61
C LEU A 143 5.86 -4.05 11.48
N VAL A 144 6.34 -2.81 11.69
CA VAL A 144 7.15 -2.05 10.74
C VAL A 144 8.46 -2.80 10.47
N SER A 145 9.17 -3.22 11.52
CA SER A 145 10.44 -3.94 11.40
C SER A 145 10.34 -5.21 10.56
N ARG A 146 9.21 -5.93 10.66
CA ARG A 146 9.01 -7.19 9.94
C ARG A 146 8.50 -7.03 8.51
N HIS A 147 7.76 -5.96 8.20
CA HIS A 147 7.00 -5.88 6.94
C HIS A 147 7.33 -4.69 6.05
N THR A 148 7.92 -3.61 6.57
CA THR A 148 8.16 -2.37 5.81
C THR A 148 9.64 -2.06 5.60
N ILE A 149 10.54 -2.84 6.20
CA ILE A 149 11.99 -2.68 6.04
C ILE A 149 12.45 -3.36 4.76
N HIS A 150 13.12 -2.59 3.89
CA HIS A 150 13.79 -3.14 2.72
C HIS A 150 14.93 -4.05 3.18
N GLY A 151 14.88 -5.34 2.86
CA GLY A 151 15.95 -6.28 3.25
C GLY A 151 17.34 -5.92 2.67
N PRO A 152 18.40 -6.62 3.11
CA PRO A 152 19.75 -6.34 2.64
C PRO A 152 19.84 -6.50 1.12
N CYS A 153 20.55 -5.57 0.49
CA CYS A 153 20.84 -5.54 -0.94
C CYS A 153 22.23 -4.91 -1.18
N GLY A 154 22.67 -4.81 -2.43
CA GLY A 154 23.98 -4.26 -2.75
C GLY A 154 25.07 -5.27 -2.42
N ALA A 155 26.17 -4.80 -1.83
CA ALA A 155 27.28 -5.66 -1.41
C ALA A 155 26.88 -6.72 -0.38
N LEU A 156 25.89 -6.41 0.49
CA LEU A 156 25.40 -7.34 1.51
C LEU A 156 24.55 -8.48 0.94
N ASN A 157 23.91 -8.25 -0.21
CA ASN A 157 23.15 -9.29 -0.91
C ASN A 157 23.04 -8.94 -2.40
N PRO A 158 24.05 -9.33 -3.21
CA PRO A 158 24.06 -9.05 -4.64
C PRO A 158 22.92 -9.75 -5.41
N ASN A 159 22.37 -10.83 -4.83
CA ASN A 159 21.29 -11.62 -5.42
C ASN A 159 19.89 -11.16 -4.99
N ALA A 160 19.78 -10.04 -4.26
CA ALA A 160 18.48 -9.52 -3.87
C ALA A 160 17.63 -9.20 -5.11
N PRO A 161 16.30 -9.44 -5.11
CA PRO A 161 15.44 -9.22 -6.28
C PRO A 161 15.43 -7.78 -6.82
N CYS A 162 15.87 -6.81 -6.02
CA CYS A 162 15.99 -5.41 -6.44
C CYS A 162 17.29 -5.11 -7.20
N MET A 163 18.27 -6.01 -7.20
CA MET A 163 19.59 -5.82 -7.81
C MET A 163 19.54 -6.11 -9.30
N VAL A 164 19.94 -5.12 -10.11
CA VAL A 164 20.14 -5.25 -11.55
C VAL A 164 21.45 -4.53 -11.88
N ASP A 165 22.34 -5.18 -12.64
CA ASP A 165 23.65 -4.64 -13.01
C ASP A 165 24.47 -4.10 -11.82
N GLY A 166 24.44 -4.83 -10.70
CA GLY A 166 25.17 -4.48 -9.47
C GLY A 166 24.60 -3.28 -8.70
N LYS A 167 23.44 -2.74 -9.10
CA LYS A 167 22.78 -1.60 -8.44
C LYS A 167 21.38 -1.96 -7.96
N CYS A 168 21.00 -1.42 -6.80
CA CYS A 168 19.62 -1.53 -6.33
C CYS A 168 18.73 -0.62 -7.18
N THR A 169 17.86 -1.21 -7.99
CA THR A 169 16.89 -0.49 -8.85
C THR A 169 15.90 0.38 -8.07
N LYS A 170 15.74 0.10 -6.77
CA LYS A 170 14.88 0.89 -5.88
C LYS A 170 15.62 2.02 -5.18
N GLY A 171 16.94 2.11 -5.34
CA GLY A 171 17.77 3.17 -4.78
C GLY A 171 17.76 3.19 -3.25
N PHE A 172 17.86 2.01 -2.62
CA PHE A 172 18.08 1.90 -1.17
C PHE A 172 19.58 1.87 -0.84
N SER A 173 19.99 2.38 0.32
CA SER A 173 19.16 3.12 1.29
C SER A 173 18.76 4.51 0.79
N LYS A 174 17.57 4.98 1.16
CA LYS A 174 17.13 6.34 0.84
C LYS A 174 17.90 7.36 1.69
N PRO A 175 18.20 8.56 1.16
CA PRO A 175 18.80 9.61 1.96
C PRO A 175 17.91 9.98 3.15
N LEU A 176 18.53 10.50 4.21
CA LEU A 176 17.82 11.10 5.33
C LEU A 176 17.32 12.49 4.95
N ALA A 177 16.26 12.94 5.60
CA ALA A 177 15.69 14.27 5.42
C ALA A 177 15.14 14.76 6.77
N GLU A 178 15.53 15.95 7.21
CA GLU A 178 15.09 16.47 8.51
C GLU A 178 13.59 16.83 8.52
N GLU A 179 13.06 17.22 7.37
CA GLU A 179 11.67 17.65 7.18
C GLU A 179 11.08 17.07 5.90
N THR A 180 9.74 17.06 5.83
CA THR A 180 9.01 16.68 4.62
C THR A 180 9.04 17.82 3.61
N ILE A 181 9.48 17.53 2.38
CA ILE A 181 9.62 18.50 1.29
C ILE A 181 8.70 18.10 0.15
N ILE A 182 7.81 19.02 -0.25
CA ILE A 182 6.96 18.92 -1.43
C ILE A 182 7.64 19.69 -2.55
N PHE A 183 8.04 18.99 -3.62
CA PHE A 183 8.62 19.61 -4.80
C PHE A 183 7.51 20.06 -5.77
N GLU A 184 7.81 21.04 -6.64
CA GLU A 184 6.89 21.49 -7.72
C GLU A 184 6.45 20.37 -8.68
N SER A 185 7.21 19.27 -8.71
CA SER A 185 6.91 18.07 -9.51
C SER A 185 5.93 17.09 -8.83
N ASP A 186 5.26 17.50 -7.75
CA ASP A 186 4.44 16.66 -6.85
C ASP A 186 5.20 15.47 -6.24
N ARG A 187 6.53 15.47 -6.34
CA ARG A 187 7.38 14.53 -5.62
C ARG A 187 7.45 14.96 -4.16
N ILE A 188 7.39 13.98 -3.27
CA ILE A 188 7.50 14.21 -1.83
C ILE A 188 8.73 13.45 -1.32
N THR A 189 9.59 14.16 -0.59
CA THR A 189 10.57 13.53 0.30
C THR A 189 9.99 13.61 1.71
N TYR A 190 9.72 12.47 2.32
CA TYR A 190 9.20 12.41 3.69
C TYR A 190 10.32 12.63 4.71
N SER A 191 10.00 13.28 5.83
CA SER A 191 10.89 13.41 6.97
C SER A 191 11.33 12.04 7.47
N ARG A 192 12.65 11.89 7.60
CA ARG A 192 13.35 10.70 8.08
C ARG A 192 14.67 11.13 8.70
N ARG A 193 14.65 11.36 10.01
CA ARG A 193 15.73 11.96 10.79
C ARG A 193 16.75 10.91 11.23
N ALA A 194 17.96 11.37 11.51
CA ALA A 194 19.07 10.49 11.89
C ALA A 194 18.97 9.93 13.32
N ASN A 195 18.13 10.55 14.17
CA ASN A 195 18.05 10.36 15.62
C ASN A 195 17.05 9.27 16.06
N GLY A 196 16.31 8.67 15.14
CA GLY A 196 15.38 7.58 15.43
C GLY A 196 16.06 6.22 15.65
N PRO A 197 15.28 5.22 16.12
CA PRO A 197 15.72 3.83 16.21
C PRO A 197 16.25 3.32 14.87
N ARG A 198 17.28 2.46 14.91
CA ARG A 198 17.85 1.83 13.72
C ARG A 198 17.69 0.33 13.79
N ILE A 199 17.17 -0.25 12.72
CA ILE A 199 17.11 -1.69 12.56
C ILE A 199 18.39 -2.11 11.85
N ARG A 200 19.27 -2.81 12.58
CA ARG A 200 20.44 -3.45 11.96
C ARG A 200 19.94 -4.62 11.13
N GLN A 201 20.36 -4.67 9.87
CA GLN A 201 20.12 -5.77 8.96
C GLN A 201 21.30 -6.71 8.92
#